data_AF-A0A062V790-F1
#
_entry.id   AF-A0A062V790-F1
#
_cell.length_a   1.000
_cell.length_b   1.000
_cell.length_c   1.000
_cell.angle_alpha   90.00
_cell.angle_beta   90.00
_cell.angle_gamma   90.00
#
_symmetry.space_group_name_H-M   'P 1'
#
loop_
_entity.id
_entity.type
_entity.pdbx_description
1 polymer ?
#
loop_
_entity_poly.entity_id
_entity_poly.type
_entity_poly.pdbx_seq_one_letter_code
_entity_poly.pdbx_strand_id
1 'polypeptide(L)'
;MEKTIITGASVIFSLTGLYFVVRIWQKWKNTDIDVLKARVFLNKKFLEKNWKYVFLSGASLAAHQSIDFLLSINYITSTGWIDKLSGFLELMALVFLVILAYGWFRVIYPQK
;
A
#
# COMPACT_ATOMS: atom_id res chain seq x y z
N MET A 1 19.92 -13.91 -6.11
CA MET A 1 18.78 -14.24 -7.01
C MET A 1 17.45 -13.85 -6.38
N GLU A 2 17.15 -14.26 -5.13
CA GLU A 2 15.90 -13.90 -4.43
C GLU A 2 15.70 -12.38 -4.19
N LYS A 3 16.74 -11.65 -3.77
CA LYS A 3 16.65 -10.18 -3.60
C LYS A 3 16.21 -9.48 -4.89
N THR A 4 16.70 -9.92 -6.05
CA THR A 4 16.33 -9.39 -7.37
C THR A 4 14.86 -9.59 -7.69
N ILE A 5 14.27 -10.71 -7.26
CA ILE A 5 12.84 -11.01 -7.47
C ILE A 5 11.97 -10.07 -6.62
N ILE A 6 12.32 -9.87 -5.35
CA ILE A 6 11.59 -8.98 -4.43
C ILE A 6 11.67 -7.53 -4.93
N THR A 7 12.86 -7.07 -5.35
CA THR A 7 13.03 -5.73 -5.91
C THR A 7 12.24 -5.57 -7.22
N GLY A 8 12.29 -6.56 -8.12
CA GLY A 8 11.52 -6.54 -9.37
C GLY A 8 10.00 -6.46 -9.13
N ALA A 9 9.48 -7.27 -8.20
CA ALA A 9 8.08 -7.22 -7.80
C ALA A 9 7.70 -5.86 -7.21
N SER A 10 8.55 -5.30 -6.35
CA SER A 10 8.35 -4.00 -5.72
C SER A 10 8.25 -2.88 -6.76
N VAL A 11 9.09 -2.90 -7.80
CA VAL A 11 9.02 -1.94 -8.91
C VAL A 11 7.70 -2.06 -9.66
N ILE A 12 7.26 -3.27 -10.00
CA ILE A 12 5.99 -3.51 -10.71
C ILE A 12 4.80 -3.02 -9.86
N PHE A 13 4.77 -3.36 -8.57
CA PHE A 13 3.72 -2.92 -7.65
C PHE A 13 3.72 -1.40 -7.46
N SER A 14 4.90 -0.79 -7.32
CA SER A 14 5.02 0.67 -7.20
C SER A 14 4.51 1.39 -8.44
N LEU A 15 4.87 0.93 -9.64
CA LEU A 15 4.37 1.51 -10.90
C LEU A 15 2.85 1.34 -11.03
N THR A 16 2.33 0.18 -10.66
CA THR A 16 0.89 -0.11 -10.69
C THR A 16 0.12 0.76 -9.69
N GLY A 17 0.62 0.89 -8.46
CA GLY A 17 0.06 1.76 -7.44
C GLY A 17 0.07 3.22 -7.87
N LEU A 18 1.20 3.69 -8.39
CA LEU A 18 1.34 5.05 -8.90
C LEU A 18 0.36 5.34 -10.05
N TYR A 19 0.20 4.40 -10.97
CA TYR A 19 -0.81 4.50 -12.03
C TYR A 19 -2.22 4.70 -11.46
N PHE A 20 -2.62 3.89 -10.48
CA PHE A 20 -3.94 4.04 -9.84
C PHE A 20 -4.08 5.39 -9.13
N VAL A 21 -3.08 5.80 -8.35
CA VAL A 21 -3.09 7.08 -7.61
C VAL A 21 -3.23 8.26 -8.57
N VAL A 22 -2.48 8.30 -9.66
CA VAL A 22 -2.56 9.37 -10.67
C VAL A 22 -3.95 9.43 -11.31
N ARG A 23 -4.51 8.27 -11.68
CA ARG A 23 -5.86 8.19 -12.28
C ARG A 23 -6.95 8.63 -11.30
N ILE A 24 -6.84 8.21 -10.04
CA ILE A 24 -7.71 8.63 -8.95
C ILE A 24 -7.63 10.14 -8.77
N TRP A 25 -6.43 10.69 -8.67
CA TRP A 25 -6.19 12.13 -8.47
C TRP A 25 -6.83 12.97 -9.56
N GLN A 26 -6.60 12.60 -10.83
CA GLN A 26 -7.19 13.30 -11.98
C GLN A 26 -8.72 13.32 -11.93
N LYS A 27 -9.35 12.19 -11.58
CA LYS A 27 -10.81 12.12 -11.54
C LYS A 27 -11.40 12.73 -10.29
N TRP A 28 -10.71 12.67 -9.17
CA TRP A 28 -11.13 13.28 -7.92
C TRP A 28 -11.25 14.79 -8.08
N LYS A 29 -10.29 15.44 -8.78
CA LYS A 29 -10.36 16.88 -9.06
C LYS A 29 -11.64 17.30 -9.82
N ASN A 30 -12.22 16.41 -10.61
CA ASN A 30 -13.42 16.67 -11.41
C ASN A 30 -14.70 16.07 -10.81
N THR A 31 -14.62 15.39 -9.67
CA THR A 31 -15.77 14.77 -9.00
C THR A 31 -16.16 15.58 -7.79
N ASP A 32 -17.45 15.91 -7.65
CA ASP A 32 -17.99 16.54 -6.46
C ASP A 32 -17.67 15.70 -5.21
N ILE A 33 -17.12 16.36 -4.19
CA ILE A 33 -16.70 15.73 -2.95
C ILE A 33 -17.89 15.10 -2.22
N ASP A 34 -19.09 15.66 -2.34
CA ASP A 34 -20.28 15.14 -1.67
C ASP A 34 -20.81 13.88 -2.36
N VAL A 35 -20.68 13.80 -3.69
CA VAL A 35 -20.93 12.56 -4.44
C VAL A 35 -19.93 11.48 -4.05
N LEU A 36 -18.64 11.83 -3.87
CA LEU A 36 -17.62 10.88 -3.45
C LEU A 36 -17.89 10.35 -2.04
N LYS A 37 -18.18 11.25 -1.08
CA LYS A 37 -18.57 10.87 0.29
C LYS A 37 -19.75 9.93 0.26
N ALA A 38 -20.82 10.27 -0.45
CA ALA A 38 -22.01 9.43 -0.56
C ALA A 38 -21.66 8.02 -1.06
N ARG A 39 -20.84 7.90 -2.11
CA ARG A 39 -20.40 6.59 -2.63
C ARG A 39 -19.59 5.77 -1.62
N VAL A 40 -18.67 6.42 -0.90
CA VAL A 40 -17.84 5.76 0.12
C VAL A 40 -18.70 5.30 1.30
N PHE A 41 -19.60 6.15 1.80
CA PHE A 41 -20.47 5.84 2.94
C PHE A 41 -21.53 4.78 2.62
N LEU A 42 -22.08 4.78 1.40
CA LEU A 42 -23.03 3.75 0.96
C LEU A 42 -22.35 2.38 0.85
N ASN A 43 -21.06 2.33 0.53
CA ASN A 43 -20.32 1.08 0.40
C ASN A 43 -19.62 0.68 1.71
N LYS A 44 -20.38 0.18 2.68
CA LYS A 44 -19.86 -0.28 3.98
C LYS A 44 -18.72 -1.31 3.87
N LYS A 45 -18.80 -2.22 2.88
CA LYS A 45 -17.75 -3.23 2.62
C LYS A 45 -16.44 -2.58 2.17
N PHE A 46 -16.52 -1.51 1.38
CA PHE A 46 -15.34 -0.73 1.00
C PHE A 46 -14.74 -0.02 2.21
N LEU A 47 -15.58 0.62 3.04
CA LEU A 47 -15.11 1.33 4.23
C LEU A 47 -14.33 0.40 5.18
N GLU A 48 -14.87 -0.78 5.47
CA GLU A 48 -14.21 -1.77 6.33
C GLU A 48 -12.88 -2.26 5.73
N LYS A 49 -12.87 -2.57 4.43
CA LYS A 49 -11.64 -2.98 3.72
C LYS A 49 -10.60 -1.88 3.68
N ASN A 50 -11.02 -0.63 3.46
CA ASN A 50 -10.14 0.53 3.43
C ASN A 50 -9.38 0.67 4.74
N TRP A 51 -10.09 0.65 5.87
CA TRP A 51 -9.47 0.70 7.19
C TRP A 51 -8.50 -0.47 7.41
N LYS A 52 -8.91 -1.71 7.09
CA LYS A 52 -8.05 -2.89 7.23
C LYS A 52 -6.75 -2.75 6.46
N TYR A 53 -6.79 -2.34 5.20
CA TYR A 53 -5.58 -2.21 4.37
C TYR A 53 -4.71 -1.02 4.78
N VAL A 54 -5.29 0.09 5.23
CA VAL A 54 -4.52 1.22 5.79
C VAL A 54 -3.76 0.77 7.03
N PHE A 55 -4.44 0.10 7.98
CA PHE A 55 -3.79 -0.38 9.19
C PHE A 55 -2.74 -1.44 8.92
N LEU A 56 -3.02 -2.41 8.04
CA LEU A 56 -2.06 -3.45 7.67
C LEU A 56 -0.83 -2.86 6.97
N SER A 57 -1.02 -1.95 6.01
CA SER A 57 0.08 -1.27 5.34
C SER A 57 0.92 -0.46 6.32
N GLY A 58 0.28 0.34 7.18
CA GLY A 58 0.96 1.14 8.19
C GLY A 58 1.72 0.29 9.20
N ALA A 59 1.13 -0.81 9.68
CA ALA A 59 1.78 -1.73 10.60
C ALA A 59 2.98 -2.43 9.96
N SER A 60 2.86 -2.89 8.72
CA SER A 60 3.98 -3.49 7.97
C SER A 60 5.12 -2.50 7.74
N LEU A 61 4.80 -1.25 7.35
CA LEU A 61 5.79 -0.21 7.15
C LEU A 61 6.49 0.18 8.46
N ALA A 62 5.73 0.35 9.55
CA ALA A 62 6.28 0.65 10.86
C ALA A 62 7.21 -0.47 11.36
N ALA A 63 6.83 -1.73 11.14
CA ALA A 63 7.67 -2.88 11.49
C ALA A 63 8.97 -2.91 10.67
N HIS A 64 8.90 -2.69 9.36
CA HIS A 64 10.07 -2.55 8.49
C HIS A 64 11.01 -1.43 8.98
N GLN A 65 10.47 -0.22 9.18
CA GLN A 65 11.24 0.93 9.68
C GLN A 65 11.84 0.69 11.07
N SER A 66 11.14 -0.04 11.94
CA SER A 66 11.65 -0.38 13.26
C SER A 66 12.84 -1.34 13.17
N ILE A 67 12.78 -2.35 12.30
CA ILE A 67 13.90 -3.28 12.06
C ILE A 67 15.09 -2.53 11.48
N ASP A 68 14.87 -1.71 10.45
CA ASP A 68 15.93 -0.92 9.82
C ASP A 68 16.57 0.07 10.80
N PHE A 69 15.77 0.67 11.68
CA PHE A 69 16.27 1.51 12.76
C PHE A 69 17.16 0.72 13.73
N LEU A 70 16.71 -0.45 14.20
CA LEU A 70 17.50 -1.31 15.11
C LEU A 70 18.81 -1.79 14.47
N LEU A 71 18.80 -2.07 13.17
CA LEU A 71 20.01 -2.39 12.40
C LEU A 71 20.94 -1.17 12.32
N SER A 72 20.41 0.02 12.08
CA SER A 72 21.19 1.25 11.93
C SER A 72 21.97 1.65 13.19
N ILE A 73 21.41 1.35 14.37
CA ILE A 73 22.06 1.60 15.67
C ILE A 73 22.92 0.42 16.13
N ASN A 74 23.13 -0.59 15.29
CA ASN A 74 23.84 -1.84 15.62
C ASN A 74 23.29 -2.57 16.87
N TYR A 75 22.01 -2.37 17.21
CA TYR A 75 21.38 -3.06 18.34
C TYR A 75 21.11 -4.53 18.01
N ILE A 76 20.79 -4.82 16.74
CA ILE A 76 20.72 -6.16 16.18
C ILE A 76 21.72 -6.29 15.03
N THR A 77 22.34 -7.46 14.90
CA THR A 77 23.26 -7.75 13.79
C THR A 77 22.46 -8.05 12.53
N SER A 78 22.82 -7.43 11.39
CA SER A 78 22.29 -7.85 10.09
C SER A 78 22.63 -9.32 9.86
N THR A 79 21.58 -10.14 9.89
CA THR A 79 21.66 -11.54 9.47
C THR A 79 20.84 -11.67 8.20
N GLY A 80 21.20 -12.63 7.34
CA GLY A 80 20.48 -12.85 6.09
C GLY A 80 18.99 -13.12 6.27
N TRP A 81 18.53 -13.54 7.46
CA TRP A 81 17.11 -13.70 7.78
C TRP A 81 16.42 -12.37 8.13
N ILE A 82 17.06 -11.51 8.93
CA ILE A 82 16.50 -10.21 9.33
C ILE A 82 16.34 -9.29 8.10
N ASP A 83 17.35 -9.25 7.22
CA ASP A 83 17.28 -8.51 5.96
C ASP A 83 16.11 -8.98 5.08
N LYS A 84 15.89 -10.31 5.01
CA LYS A 84 14.79 -10.89 4.25
C LYS A 84 13.42 -10.53 4.87
N LEU A 85 13.31 -10.57 6.19
CA LEU A 85 12.09 -10.20 6.89
C LEU A 85 11.75 -8.72 6.68
N SER A 86 12.75 -7.85 6.78
CA SER A 86 12.58 -6.41 6.54
C SER A 86 12.07 -6.13 5.12
N GLY A 87 12.72 -6.69 4.10
CA GLY A 87 12.28 -6.52 2.71
C GLY A 87 10.91 -7.17 2.41
N PHE A 88 10.55 -8.25 3.12
CA PHE A 88 9.21 -8.83 3.00
C PHE A 88 8.12 -7.92 3.58
N LEU A 89 8.38 -7.28 4.72
CA LEU A 89 7.47 -6.33 5.35
C LEU A 89 7.26 -5.09 4.46
N GLU A 90 8.32 -4.59 3.84
CA GLU A 90 8.25 -3.51 2.85
C GLU A 90 7.34 -3.90 1.67
N LEU A 91 7.56 -5.08 1.08
CA LEU A 91 6.75 -5.59 -0.02
C LEU A 91 5.27 -5.74 0.37
N MET A 92 4.99 -6.26 1.58
CA MET A 92 3.62 -6.39 2.09
C MET A 92 2.95 -5.03 2.23
N ALA A 93 3.64 -4.03 2.77
CA ALA A 93 3.12 -2.68 2.88
C ALA A 93 2.72 -2.11 1.51
N LEU A 94 3.56 -2.33 0.49
CA LEU A 94 3.32 -1.97 -0.90
C LEU A 94 2.10 -2.68 -1.48
N VAL A 95 2.00 -4.01 -1.31
CA VAL A 95 0.87 -4.80 -1.81
C VAL A 95 -0.45 -4.31 -1.22
N PHE A 96 -0.49 -4.05 0.09
CA PHE A 96 -1.69 -3.51 0.73
C PHE A 96 -2.07 -2.13 0.19
N LEU A 97 -1.09 -1.25 -0.09
CA LEU A 97 -1.36 0.05 -0.71
C LEU A 97 -1.90 -0.07 -2.14
N VAL A 98 -1.37 -1.00 -2.94
CA VAL A 98 -1.87 -1.23 -4.30
C VAL A 98 -3.30 -1.74 -4.29
N ILE A 99 -3.62 -2.68 -3.39
CA ILE A 99 -5.00 -3.18 -3.22
C ILE A 99 -5.92 -2.06 -2.76
N LEU A 100 -5.47 -1.22 -1.84
CA LEU A 100 -6.20 -0.04 -1.37
C LEU A 100 -6.48 0.94 -2.51
N ALA A 101 -5.45 1.27 -3.29
CA ALA A 101 -5.54 2.15 -4.45
C ALA A 101 -6.52 1.59 -5.50
N TYR A 102 -6.47 0.29 -5.78
CA TYR A 102 -7.46 -0.37 -6.65
C TYR A 102 -8.89 -0.26 -6.11
N GLY A 103 -9.07 -0.43 -4.78
CA GLY A 103 -10.36 -0.23 -4.13
C GLY A 103 -10.92 1.16 -4.38
N TRP A 104 -10.10 2.21 -4.18
CA TRP A 104 -10.46 3.60 -4.46
C TRP A 104 -10.76 3.84 -5.93
N PHE A 105 -9.95 3.27 -6.83
CA PHE A 105 -10.16 3.35 -8.27
C PHE A 105 -11.56 2.85 -8.65
N ARG A 106 -11.99 1.71 -8.10
CA ARG A 106 -13.32 1.13 -8.35
C ARG A 106 -14.47 2.01 -7.84
N VAL A 107 -14.30 2.69 -6.71
CA VAL A 107 -15.32 3.61 -6.15
C VAL A 107 -15.47 4.87 -7.00
N ILE A 108 -14.36 5.38 -7.51
CA ILE A 108 -14.32 6.61 -8.32
C ILE A 108 -14.75 6.35 -9.77
N TYR A 109 -14.41 5.18 -10.31
CA TYR A 109 -14.82 4.69 -11.62
C TYR A 109 -15.85 3.56 -11.46
N PRO A 110 -17.12 3.87 -11.19
CA PRO A 110 -18.16 2.86 -11.23
C PRO A 110 -18.21 2.28 -12.64
N GLN A 111 -18.06 0.95 -12.75
CA GLN A 111 -18.40 0.23 -13.97
C GLN A 111 -19.91 0.38 -14.17
N LYS A 112 -20.31 0.83 -15.37
CA LYS A 112 -21.72 0.90 -15.77
C LYS A 112 -22.34 -0.50 -15.75
#